data_AF-A0A925E6F7-F1
#
_entry.id   AF-A0A925E6F7-F1
#
_cell.length_a   1.000
_cell.length_b   1.000
_cell.length_c   1.000
_cell.angle_alpha   90.00
_cell.angle_beta   90.00
_cell.angle_gamma   90.00
#
_symmetry.space_group_name_H-M   'P 1'
#
loop_
_entity.id
_entity.type
_entity.pdbx_description
1 polymer ?
#
loop_
_entity_poly.entity_id
_entity_poly.type
_entity_poly.pdbx_seq_one_letter_code
_entity_poly.pdbx_strand_id
1 'polypeptide(L)'
;MNFRDVFSLAFRTVRSNKLRTGLTVAIIAFGIMALIGIITAIKAMNQKFTESFSTMGANAFTIRFKERNIRFGGNTDDIRVSKKGDKKEKKSSLGKLITRDEAETFADRFTFPAIKSISIYGSRNNIVSVHNRKTNPNVFIFGGDENYLLMNGF
;
A
#
# COMPACT_ATOMS: atom_id res chain seq x y z
N MET A 1 -50.34 30.12 -22.35
CA MET A 1 -50.37 28.82 -21.64
C MET A 1 -49.44 28.91 -20.45
N ASN A 2 -49.97 28.82 -19.24
CA ASN A 2 -49.18 29.01 -18.02
C ASN A 2 -48.41 27.72 -17.69
N PHE A 3 -47.11 27.82 -17.40
CA PHE A 3 -46.26 26.68 -17.01
C PHE A 3 -46.82 25.90 -15.80
N ARG A 4 -47.55 26.58 -14.90
CA ARG A 4 -48.23 25.96 -13.75
C ARG A 4 -49.30 24.96 -14.17
N ASP A 5 -50.06 25.26 -15.22
CA ASP A 5 -51.11 24.36 -15.72
C ASP A 5 -50.48 23.15 -16.42
N VAL A 6 -49.40 23.35 -17.17
CA VAL A 6 -48.65 22.26 -17.83
C VAL A 6 -48.05 21.31 -16.79
N PHE A 7 -47.45 21.82 -15.71
CA PHE A 7 -46.88 21.01 -14.65
C PHE A 7 -47.96 20.23 -13.87
N SER A 8 -49.09 20.89 -13.56
CA SER A 8 -50.25 20.26 -12.93
C SER A 8 -50.81 19.11 -13.78
N LEU A 9 -50.94 19.33 -15.09
CA LEU A 9 -51.43 18.32 -16.03
C LEU A 9 -50.45 17.14 -16.19
N ALA A 10 -49.15 17.41 -16.24
CA ALA A 10 -48.11 16.38 -16.29
C ALA A 10 -48.09 15.52 -15.01
N PHE A 11 -48.19 16.14 -13.83
CA PHE A 11 -48.24 15.44 -12.55
C PHE A 11 -49.48 14.55 -12.42
N ARG A 12 -50.65 15.04 -12.87
CA ARG A 12 -51.89 14.24 -12.91
C ARG A 12 -51.74 13.02 -13.82
N THR A 13 -51.09 13.17 -14.97
CA THR A 13 -50.83 12.08 -15.92
C THR A 13 -49.87 11.03 -15.33
N VAL A 14 -48.80 11.46 -14.67
CA VAL A 14 -47.86 10.58 -13.95
C VAL A 14 -48.57 9.80 -12.85
N ARG A 15 -49.42 10.48 -12.05
CA ARG A 15 -50.20 9.85 -10.97
C ARG A 15 -51.24 8.86 -11.49
N SER A 16 -51.76 9.07 -12.70
CA SER A 16 -52.71 8.16 -13.35
C SER A 16 -52.04 6.89 -13.89
N ASN A 17 -50.75 6.93 -14.25
CA ASN A 17 -50.00 5.83 -14.86
C ASN A 17 -48.79 5.39 -14.00
N LYS A 18 -49.02 5.17 -12.70
CA LYS A 18 -47.96 4.90 -11.71
C LYS A 18 -47.01 3.78 -12.09
N LEU A 19 -47.52 2.68 -12.65
CA LEU A 19 -46.72 1.49 -12.95
C LEU A 19 -45.76 1.73 -14.11
N ARG A 20 -46.24 2.38 -15.18
CA ARG A 20 -45.43 2.74 -16.35
C ARG A 20 -44.38 3.80 -16.01
N THR A 21 -44.79 4.84 -15.27
CA THR A 21 -43.85 5.90 -14.87
C THR A 21 -42.83 5.40 -13.85
N GLY A 22 -43.22 4.54 -12.91
CA GLY A 22 -42.31 3.94 -11.94
C GLY A 22 -41.24 3.09 -12.61
N LEU A 23 -41.63 2.20 -13.54
CA LEU A 23 -40.69 1.33 -14.24
C LEU A 23 -39.70 2.13 -15.10
N THR A 24 -40.17 3.15 -15.82
CA THR A 24 -39.31 4.00 -16.67
C THR A 24 -38.30 4.80 -15.85
N VAL A 25 -38.72 5.42 -14.74
CA VAL A 25 -37.81 6.14 -13.84
C VAL A 25 -36.81 5.19 -13.19
N ALA A 26 -37.25 4.00 -12.78
CA ALA A 26 -36.36 2.98 -12.19
C ALA A 26 -35.28 2.54 -13.18
N ILE A 27 -35.63 2.27 -14.44
CA ILE A 27 -34.67 1.87 -15.48
C ILE A 27 -33.60 2.96 -15.68
N ILE A 28 -34.01 4.23 -15.76
CA ILE A 28 -33.08 5.36 -15.92
C ILE A 28 -32.18 5.50 -14.68
N ALA A 29 -32.75 5.42 -13.48
CA ALA A 29 -32.00 5.50 -12.23
C ALA A 29 -30.95 4.38 -12.11
N PHE A 30 -31.34 3.13 -12.41
CA PHE A 30 -30.42 2.00 -12.41
C PHE A 30 -29.32 2.15 -13.46
N GLY A 31 -29.62 2.64 -14.67
CA GLY A 31 -28.62 2.86 -15.71
C GLY A 31 -27.55 3.87 -15.30
N ILE A 32 -27.97 5.02 -14.78
CA ILE A 32 -27.05 6.07 -14.34
C ILE A 32 -26.25 5.60 -13.11
N MET A 33 -26.91 4.93 -12.15
CA MET A 33 -26.26 4.38 -10.97
C MET A 33 -25.18 3.36 -11.34
N ALA A 34 -25.47 2.43 -12.26
CA ALA A 34 -24.53 1.41 -12.70
C ALA A 34 -23.30 2.03 -13.39
N LEU A 35 -23.53 3.03 -14.25
CA LEU A 35 -22.45 3.76 -14.93
C LEU A 35 -21.52 4.47 -13.94
N ILE A 36 -22.08 5.20 -12.98
CA ILE A 36 -21.28 5.91 -11.96
C ILE A 36 -20.58 4.89 -11.04
N GLY A 37 -21.25 3.79 -10.72
CA GLY A 37 -20.71 2.71 -9.89
C GLY A 37 -19.46 2.08 -10.48
N ILE A 38 -19.48 1.71 -11.76
CA ILE A 38 -18.32 1.08 -12.42
C ILE A 38 -17.15 2.05 -12.55
N ILE A 39 -17.39 3.31 -12.93
CA ILE A 39 -16.34 4.32 -13.03
C ILE A 39 -15.67 4.56 -11.67
N THR A 40 -16.47 4.62 -10.60
CA THR A 40 -15.97 4.81 -9.23
C THR A 40 -15.16 3.61 -8.76
N ALA A 41 -15.65 2.38 -9.00
CA ALA A 41 -14.94 1.16 -8.66
C ALA A 41 -13.59 1.05 -9.38
N ILE A 42 -13.54 1.35 -10.68
CA ILE A 42 -12.30 1.38 -11.46
C ILE A 42 -11.33 2.42 -10.89
N LYS A 43 -11.81 3.62 -10.57
CA LYS A 43 -10.96 4.67 -9.98
C LYS A 43 -10.37 4.24 -8.64
N ALA A 44 -11.19 3.63 -7.77
CA ALA A 44 -10.74 3.11 -6.48
C ALA A 44 -9.71 1.99 -6.64
N MET A 45 -9.93 1.04 -7.57
CA MET A 45 -8.96 -0.02 -7.87
C MET A 45 -7.65 0.54 -8.41
N ASN A 46 -7.69 1.48 -9.35
CA ASN A 46 -6.47 2.12 -9.88
C ASN A 46 -5.69 2.85 -8.80
N GLN A 47 -6.37 3.57 -7.91
CA GLN A 47 -5.72 4.20 -6.77
C GLN A 47 -5.08 3.15 -5.85
N LYS A 48 -5.79 2.08 -5.52
CA LYS A 48 -5.28 1.01 -4.65
C LYS A 48 -4.10 0.27 -5.28
N PHE A 49 -4.14 0.00 -6.58
CA PHE A 49 -3.01 -0.58 -7.29
C PHE A 49 -1.82 0.37 -7.37
N THR A 50 -2.04 1.66 -7.61
CA THR A 50 -0.96 2.66 -7.58
C THR A 50 -0.32 2.71 -6.19
N GLU A 51 -1.11 2.82 -5.12
CA GLU A 51 -0.62 2.79 -3.73
C GLU A 51 0.12 1.47 -3.43
N SER A 52 -0.39 0.33 -3.90
CA SER A 52 0.23 -0.99 -3.68
C SER A 52 1.53 -1.12 -4.45
N PHE A 53 1.63 -0.61 -5.67
CA PHE A 53 2.87 -0.63 -6.46
C PHE A 53 3.89 0.40 -5.98
N SER A 54 3.44 1.56 -5.50
CA SER A 54 4.32 2.54 -4.84
C SER A 54 4.88 1.99 -3.52
N THR A 55 4.08 1.27 -2.73
CA THR A 55 4.54 0.67 -1.46
C THR A 55 5.31 -0.64 -1.65
N MET A 56 5.02 -1.41 -2.71
CA MET A 56 5.81 -2.59 -3.08
C MET A 56 7.13 -2.23 -3.75
N GLY A 57 7.31 -0.98 -4.22
CA GLY A 57 8.47 -0.61 -5.01
C GLY A 57 8.51 -1.45 -6.28
N ALA A 58 7.60 -1.21 -7.22
CA ALA A 58 7.41 -2.03 -8.43
C ALA A 58 8.69 -2.27 -9.28
N ASN A 59 9.80 -1.57 -9.00
CA ASN A 59 11.11 -1.75 -9.65
C ASN A 59 12.27 -2.00 -8.67
N ALA A 60 12.01 -2.29 -7.39
CA ALA A 60 13.06 -2.41 -6.38
C ALA A 60 12.90 -3.69 -5.55
N PHE A 61 13.98 -4.46 -5.43
CA PHE A 61 14.06 -5.61 -4.53
C PHE A 61 14.89 -5.23 -3.31
N THR A 62 14.36 -5.47 -2.12
CA THR A 62 15.05 -5.18 -0.86
C THR A 62 15.59 -6.46 -0.25
N ILE A 63 16.92 -6.57 -0.17
CA ILE A 63 17.58 -7.68 0.54
C ILE A 63 17.77 -7.26 2.00
N ARG A 64 17.14 -7.97 2.93
CA ARG A 64 17.26 -7.71 4.37
C ARG A 64 17.49 -8.98 5.15
N PHE A 65 18.32 -8.89 6.18
CA PHE A 65 18.48 -9.96 7.15
C PHE A 65 17.23 -10.05 8.03
N LYS A 66 16.57 -11.21 8.00
CA LYS A 66 15.28 -11.50 8.65
C LYS A 66 14.15 -10.64 8.07
N GLU A 67 13.23 -11.30 7.35
CA GLU A 67 12.03 -10.64 6.84
C GLU A 67 11.32 -9.94 7.99
N ARG A 68 10.87 -8.69 7.77
CA ARG A 68 10.10 -7.97 8.77
C ARG A 68 8.82 -8.76 8.95
N ASN A 69 8.75 -9.60 9.98
CA ASN A 69 7.53 -10.24 10.43
C ASN A 69 6.59 -9.12 10.90
N ILE A 70 5.94 -8.44 9.96
CA ILE A 70 4.80 -7.58 10.23
C ILE A 70 3.62 -8.54 10.45
N ARG A 71 3.63 -9.26 11.57
CA ARG A 71 2.47 -10.00 12.04
C ARG A 71 1.69 -9.08 12.97
N PHE A 72 0.56 -8.57 12.47
CA PHE A 72 -0.52 -8.06 13.30
C PHE A 72 -1.02 -9.21 14.17
N GLY A 73 -0.77 -9.15 15.48
CA GLY A 73 -1.16 -10.20 16.43
C GLY A 73 0.07 -10.83 17.08
N GLY A 74 0.32 -10.41 18.32
CA GLY A 74 1.46 -10.87 19.12
C GLY A 74 1.39 -12.37 19.37
N ASN A 75 2.34 -13.10 18.81
CA ASN A 75 2.91 -14.24 19.49
C ASN A 75 4.36 -14.41 19.04
N THR A 76 5.26 -14.23 20.00
CA THR A 76 6.72 -14.32 19.85
C THR A 76 7.11 -15.77 19.85
N ASP A 77 6.93 -16.46 18.74
CA ASP A 77 7.68 -17.68 18.49
C ASP A 77 8.35 -17.52 17.13
N ASP A 78 9.69 -17.52 17.16
CA ASP A 78 10.53 -17.66 15.99
C ASP A 78 9.92 -18.70 15.05
N ILE A 79 9.98 -18.44 13.75
CA ILE A 79 9.54 -19.36 12.69
C ILE A 79 10.33 -20.66 12.83
N ARG A 80 9.85 -21.54 13.71
CA ARG A 80 10.12 -22.97 13.66
C ARG A 80 9.28 -23.43 12.49
N VAL A 81 9.93 -23.56 11.34
CA VAL A 81 9.42 -24.32 10.20
C VAL A 81 8.78 -25.59 10.76
N SER A 82 7.46 -25.61 10.79
CA SER A 82 6.70 -26.68 11.41
C SER A 82 6.85 -27.91 10.53
N LYS A 83 7.54 -28.92 11.06
CA LYS A 83 7.66 -30.28 10.55
C LYS A 83 6.37 -30.75 9.88
N LYS A 84 6.41 -30.99 8.57
CA LYS A 84 5.51 -31.94 7.90
C LYS A 84 6.34 -32.89 7.05
N GLY A 85 6.66 -34.05 7.64
CA GLY A 85 7.34 -35.16 6.97
C GLY A 85 8.86 -35.10 7.03
N ASP A 86 9.50 -36.27 6.99
CA ASP A 86 10.94 -36.53 7.11
C ASP A 86 11.79 -36.04 5.93
N LYS A 87 11.52 -34.84 5.41
CA LYS A 87 12.45 -34.14 4.54
C LYS A 87 13.15 -33.09 5.38
N LYS A 88 14.47 -33.29 5.58
CA LYS A 88 15.37 -32.25 6.08
C LYS A 88 15.26 -31.05 5.14
N GLU A 89 14.37 -30.11 5.45
CA GLU A 89 14.44 -28.79 4.83
C GLU A 89 15.84 -28.27 5.13
N LYS A 90 16.58 -27.91 4.07
CA LYS A 90 17.76 -27.05 4.24
C LYS A 90 17.31 -25.95 5.17
N LYS A 91 17.93 -25.84 6.36
CA LYS A 91 17.86 -24.61 7.15
C LYS A 91 18.34 -23.53 6.19
N SER A 92 17.39 -22.92 5.48
CA SER A 92 17.66 -21.82 4.59
C SER A 92 18.40 -20.81 5.45
N SER A 93 19.32 -20.08 4.85
CA SER A 93 20.27 -19.17 5.47
C SER A 93 19.64 -18.00 6.25
N LEU A 94 18.41 -18.16 6.76
CA LEU A 94 17.65 -17.29 7.66
C LEU A 94 18.44 -16.78 8.87
N GLY A 95 19.52 -17.43 9.27
CA GLY A 95 20.36 -17.02 10.40
C GLY A 95 21.65 -16.27 10.03
N LYS A 96 21.96 -16.08 8.74
CA LYS A 96 23.18 -15.38 8.33
C LYS A 96 22.96 -13.87 8.32
N LEU A 97 23.42 -13.21 9.38
CA LEU A 97 23.50 -11.74 9.44
C LEU A 97 24.22 -11.22 8.20
N ILE A 98 23.64 -10.23 7.53
CA ILE A 98 24.32 -9.53 6.45
C ILE A 98 25.28 -8.54 7.11
N THR A 99 26.59 -8.77 6.93
CA THR A 99 27.62 -7.85 7.41
C THR A 99 27.74 -6.65 6.48
N ARG A 100 28.32 -5.56 6.98
CA ARG A 100 28.55 -4.35 6.20
C ARG A 100 29.44 -4.63 4.97
N ASP A 101 30.50 -5.42 5.16
CA ASP A 101 31.44 -5.79 4.11
C ASP A 101 30.76 -6.61 2.99
N GLU A 102 29.87 -7.53 3.34
CA GLU A 102 29.07 -8.28 2.37
C GLU A 102 28.10 -7.36 1.60
N ALA A 103 27.51 -6.36 2.25
CA ALA A 103 26.61 -5.41 1.61
C ALA A 103 27.36 -4.48 0.64
N GLU A 104 28.52 -3.96 1.03
CA GLU A 104 29.40 -3.15 0.18
C GLU A 104 29.92 -3.97 -1.00
N THR A 105 30.41 -5.19 -0.76
CA THR A 105 30.85 -6.12 -1.81
C THR A 105 29.74 -6.45 -2.81
N PHE A 106 28.50 -6.61 -2.33
CA PHE A 106 27.34 -6.82 -3.20
C PHE A 106 27.08 -5.59 -4.08
N ALA A 107 27.09 -4.39 -3.48
CA ALA A 107 26.90 -3.16 -4.24
C ALA A 107 27.99 -2.97 -5.30
N ASP A 108 29.24 -3.32 -5.02
CA ASP A 108 30.33 -3.20 -5.99
C ASP A 108 30.24 -4.23 -7.13
N ARG A 109 29.88 -5.49 -6.82
CA ARG A 109 29.82 -6.57 -7.81
C ARG A 109 28.53 -6.60 -8.62
N PHE A 110 27.49 -5.91 -8.18
CA PHE A 110 26.22 -5.86 -8.91
C PHE A 110 26.33 -4.91 -10.11
N THR A 111 26.51 -5.50 -11.29
CA THR A 111 26.76 -4.82 -12.58
C THR A 111 25.53 -4.62 -13.46
N PHE A 112 24.34 -5.04 -13.00
CA PHE A 112 23.09 -4.76 -13.72
C PHE A 112 22.71 -3.27 -13.62
N PRO A 113 22.03 -2.71 -14.64
CA PRO A 113 21.57 -1.32 -14.63
C PRO A 113 20.43 -1.13 -13.61
N ALA A 114 20.81 -0.96 -12.34
CA ALA A 114 19.91 -0.67 -11.24
C ALA A 114 20.54 0.35 -10.30
N ILE A 115 19.70 1.15 -9.65
CA ILE A 115 20.12 2.03 -8.57
C ILE A 115 20.35 1.15 -7.34
N LYS A 116 21.57 1.19 -6.81
CA LYS A 116 21.99 0.41 -5.65
C LYS A 116 21.93 1.32 -4.43
N SER A 117 21.26 0.87 -3.36
CA SER A 117 21.24 1.58 -2.10
C SER A 117 21.50 0.64 -0.92
N ILE A 118 22.44 1.03 -0.06
CA ILE A 118 22.68 0.39 1.24
C ILE A 118 22.01 1.22 2.34
N SER A 119 21.29 0.53 3.21
CA SER A 119 20.47 1.16 4.23
C SER A 119 20.58 0.41 5.55
N ILE A 120 20.82 1.11 6.64
CA ILE A 120 20.95 0.56 8.00
C ILE A 120 19.90 1.16 8.92
N TYR A 121 19.18 0.27 9.63
CA TYR A 121 18.32 0.67 10.74
C TYR A 121 19.22 1.07 11.92
N GLY A 122 19.11 2.32 12.36
CA GLY A 122 19.67 2.76 13.62
C GLY A 122 18.76 2.42 14.81
N SER A 123 19.00 3.07 15.94
CA SER A 123 18.14 2.96 17.13
C SER A 123 16.80 3.69 16.92
N ARG A 124 15.73 3.21 17.59
CA ARG A 124 14.41 3.85 17.61
C ARG A 124 14.21 4.83 18.77
N ASN A 125 15.08 4.80 19.77
CA ASN A 125 14.92 5.49 21.05
C ASN A 125 16.06 6.48 21.27
N ASN A 126 16.33 7.34 20.29
CA ASN A 126 17.38 8.34 20.43
C ASN A 126 16.81 9.65 20.96
N ILE A 127 17.64 10.36 21.72
CA ILE A 127 17.41 11.74 22.13
C ILE A 127 18.33 12.58 21.27
N VAL A 128 17.76 13.45 20.46
CA VAL A 128 18.52 14.46 19.73
C VAL A 128 18.53 15.72 20.57
N SER A 129 19.73 16.19 20.92
CA SER A 129 19.91 17.43 21.67
C SER A 129 20.63 18.45 20.83
N VAL A 130 20.04 19.64 20.69
CA VAL A 130 20.67 20.79 20.05
C VAL A 130 20.68 21.94 21.04
N HIS A 131 21.89 22.42 21.37
CA HIS A 131 22.13 23.44 22.38
C HIS A 131 21.43 23.10 23.71
N ASN A 132 20.33 23.78 24.04
CA ASN A 132 19.60 23.61 25.31
C ASN A 132 18.24 22.91 25.17
N ARG A 133 17.95 22.32 24.00
CA ARG A 133 16.68 21.60 23.75
C ARG A 133 16.97 20.13 23.47
N LYS A 134 16.23 19.26 24.15
CA LYS A 134 16.29 17.80 23.98
C LYS A 134 14.94 17.29 23.51
N THR A 135 14.94 16.35 22.57
CA THR A 135 13.72 15.64 22.17
C THR A 135 13.38 14.54 23.16
N ASN A 136 12.13 14.07 23.13
CA ASN A 136 11.78 12.81 23.79
C ASN A 136 12.53 11.64 23.12
N PRO A 137 12.85 10.54 23.85
CA PRO A 137 13.56 9.36 23.37
C PRO A 137 12.69 8.50 22.43
N ASN A 138 12.19 9.13 21.36
CA ASN A 138 11.35 8.52 20.34
C ASN A 138 11.81 8.95 18.93
N VAL A 139 13.06 9.42 18.81
CA VAL A 139 13.62 9.77 17.50
C VAL A 139 14.19 8.53 16.85
N PHE A 140 13.57 8.19 15.73
CA PHE A 140 14.00 7.13 14.85
C PHE A 140 15.19 7.59 14.00
N ILE A 141 16.31 6.88 14.09
CA ILE A 141 17.50 7.16 13.27
C ILE A 141 17.60 6.11 12.18
N PHE A 142 17.81 6.59 10.96
CA PHE A 142 18.04 5.76 9.79
C PHE A 142 19.31 6.22 9.08
N GLY A 143 20.19 5.29 8.71
CA GLY A 143 21.37 5.56 7.90
C GLY A 143 21.16 5.03 6.49
N GLY A 144 21.41 5.86 5.47
CA GLY A 144 21.35 5.45 4.08
C GLY A 144 22.53 6.04 3.30
N ASP A 145 22.83 5.45 2.16
CA ASP A 145 23.74 6.05 1.18
C ASP A 145 23.06 7.16 0.37
N GLU A 146 23.81 7.77 -0.54
CA GLU A 146 23.35 8.87 -1.40
C GLU A 146 22.13 8.49 -2.26
N ASN A 147 22.04 7.21 -2.63
CA ASN A 147 20.95 6.68 -3.45
C ASN A 147 19.71 6.27 -2.65
N TYR A 148 19.78 6.29 -1.31
CA TYR A 148 18.69 5.89 -0.45
C TYR A 148 17.44 6.76 -0.62
N LEU A 149 17.63 8.07 -0.79
CA LEU A 149 16.52 9.00 -1.01
C LEU A 149 15.85 8.76 -2.36
N LEU A 150 16.65 8.54 -3.41
CA LEU A 150 16.17 8.25 -4.76
C LEU A 150 15.38 6.93 -4.84
N MET A 151 15.83 5.90 -4.11
CA MET A 151 15.19 4.59 -4.11
C MET A 151 13.88 4.55 -3.29
N ASN A 152 13.78 5.34 -2.20
CA ASN A 152 12.61 5.32 -1.32
C ASN A 152 11.53 6.36 -1.68
N GLY A 153 11.72 7.12 -2.77
CA GLY A 153 10.68 7.97 -3.35
C GLY A 153 10.25 9.14 -2.48
N PHE A 154 11.22 9.78 -1.81
CA PHE A 154 10.99 11.07 -1.12
C PHE A 154 10.96 12.24 -2.09
#